data_AF-A0A0E0H4I1-F1
#
_entry.id   AF-A0A0E0H4I1-F1
#
_cell.length_a   1.000
_cell.length_b   1.000
_cell.length_c   1.000
_cell.angle_alpha   90.00
_cell.angle_beta   90.00
_cell.angle_gamma   90.00
#
_symmetry.space_group_name_H-M   'P 1'
#
loop_
_entity.id
_entity.type
_entity.pdbx_description
1 polymer ?
#
loop_
_entity_poly.entity_id
_entity_poly.type
_entity_poly.pdbx_seq_one_letter_code
_entity_poly.pdbx_strand_id
1 'polypeptide(L)'
;MAAVANGGAAPEWRVTVPEGATVTVEREAGRCRRAAVVWAWQLVSCVAALGSRASGLAGRVWKIGADDPRRAVHGVKVGLALALVSVFYYTRPLYDGVGGAAMWAVMTVVVVFEFTVGGCVYKGFNRATATVSAGVVALGVHWIASKSGDKLEPVVRSGSVFLLAAAATFSRFIPTVKARFDYGVTIFILTYSLVAVSGYRVDALVAMAQQRVSTIAIGIFICLAVCVLICPVWAGQELHRLTARNMDKLAGAVEACVEGYFVAGEEVAAGPEYKRRPAAAAAAEGYKCVLNSKASEDAQANLARWEPAHGRFGFRHPYAQYKAVGAAMRHCAYCVEALSGCIRSAEAQSPEGVKRHLAGASTRVATRCAAVLREASSSVAAMTTPSRGLDFAVADMNTAVQELQSEVRELPSKLAAAAGEPAAAQQLMDAVQLLTVTSLLIEVSARIEGVVDAVDTLATLAAFRSADDDEKPTTEADAKLQTVSDHVTVEPEAAAAAAAARTTKNIEQV
;
A
#
# COMPACT_ATOMS: atom_id res chain seq x y z
N MET A 1 -53.84 83.44 -42.35
CA MET A 1 -55.31 83.34 -42.52
C MET A 1 -55.60 82.00 -43.17
N ALA A 2 -56.08 81.03 -42.40
CA ALA A 2 -57.48 80.54 -42.43
C ALA A 2 -57.85 79.89 -43.78
N ALA A 3 -58.57 78.78 -43.87
CA ALA A 3 -58.95 77.68 -42.99
C ALA A 3 -59.65 76.66 -43.91
N VAL A 4 -59.45 75.37 -43.63
CA VAL A 4 -60.39 74.25 -43.85
C VAL A 4 -60.95 74.02 -45.27
N ALA A 5 -60.62 72.86 -45.83
CA ALA A 5 -61.58 72.05 -46.59
C ALA A 5 -61.25 70.56 -46.42
N ASN A 6 -62.32 69.77 -46.28
CA ASN A 6 -62.40 68.39 -45.84
C ASN A 6 -62.50 67.45 -47.06
N GLY A 7 -62.08 66.18 -46.93
CA GLY A 7 -62.58 65.09 -47.79
C GLY A 7 -61.55 64.16 -48.46
N GLY A 8 -61.49 62.91 -47.97
CA GLY A 8 -61.81 61.70 -48.75
C GLY A 8 -60.88 61.17 -49.87
N ALA A 9 -60.18 60.08 -49.54
CA ALA A 9 -59.96 58.83 -50.29
C ALA A 9 -58.91 58.67 -51.44
N ALA A 10 -58.10 57.62 -51.21
CA ALA A 10 -57.40 56.66 -52.10
C ALA A 10 -56.02 56.99 -52.74
N PRO A 11 -55.04 56.04 -52.71
CA PRO A 11 -53.64 56.27 -53.09
C PRO A 11 -53.28 55.71 -54.49
N GLU A 12 -52.36 56.37 -55.19
CA GLU A 12 -51.72 55.79 -56.39
C GLU A 12 -50.25 56.22 -56.54
N TRP A 13 -49.47 55.32 -57.12
CA TRP A 13 -48.03 55.10 -56.95
C TRP A 13 -47.10 56.00 -57.78
N ARG A 14 -45.90 56.28 -57.24
CA ARG A 14 -44.61 55.96 -57.90
C ARG A 14 -43.40 56.19 -56.99
N VAL A 15 -42.60 55.16 -56.77
CA VAL A 15 -41.21 55.25 -56.30
C VAL A 15 -40.33 55.01 -57.53
N THR A 16 -39.50 55.98 -57.89
CA THR A 16 -38.42 55.83 -58.85
C THR A 16 -37.18 55.29 -58.13
N VAL A 17 -36.69 54.13 -58.55
CA VAL A 17 -35.37 53.62 -58.16
C VAL A 17 -34.43 53.85 -59.33
N PRO A 18 -33.31 54.58 -59.16
CA PRO A 18 -32.24 54.58 -60.15
C PRO A 18 -31.47 53.25 -60.07
N GLU A 19 -31.33 52.59 -61.21
CA GLU A 19 -30.44 51.46 -61.41
C GLU A 19 -28.97 51.87 -61.22
N GLY A 20 -28.21 50.99 -60.56
CA GLY A 20 -26.75 50.96 -60.68
C GLY A 20 -25.96 51.21 -59.40
N ALA A 21 -25.81 50.18 -58.56
CA ALA A 21 -24.53 49.79 -57.95
C ALA A 21 -24.75 48.58 -57.02
N THR A 22 -24.48 47.39 -57.55
CA THR A 22 -24.41 46.11 -56.83
C THR A 22 -23.17 46.06 -55.93
N VAL A 23 -23.28 46.41 -54.64
CA VAL A 23 -22.16 46.20 -53.70
C VAL A 23 -22.65 45.76 -52.31
N THR A 24 -22.32 44.51 -51.96
CA THR A 24 -22.09 43.95 -50.62
C THR A 24 -23.25 43.36 -49.80
N VAL A 25 -24.00 42.40 -50.35
CA VAL A 25 -24.63 41.35 -49.52
C VAL A 25 -23.70 40.13 -49.34
N GLU A 26 -22.74 39.92 -50.25
CA GLU A 26 -21.77 38.81 -50.13
C GLU A 26 -20.74 38.97 -48.99
N ARG A 27 -20.49 40.20 -48.51
CA ARG A 27 -19.43 40.48 -47.54
C ARG A 27 -19.81 40.15 -46.09
N GLU A 28 -21.11 40.04 -45.78
CA GLU A 28 -21.61 39.61 -44.47
C GLU A 28 -21.85 38.09 -44.42
N ALA A 29 -22.41 37.50 -45.47
CA ALA A 29 -22.55 36.05 -45.61
C ALA A 29 -21.17 35.35 -45.60
N GLY A 30 -20.17 35.93 -46.28
CA GLY A 30 -18.79 35.43 -46.26
C GLY A 30 -18.08 35.58 -44.91
N ARG A 31 -18.53 36.49 -44.03
CA ARG A 31 -17.98 36.69 -42.68
C ARG A 31 -18.60 35.72 -41.69
N CYS A 32 -19.90 35.49 -41.76
CA CYS A 32 -20.60 34.46 -40.98
C CYS A 32 -20.16 33.04 -41.37
N ARG A 33 -19.96 32.76 -42.67
CA ARG A 33 -19.44 31.47 -43.14
C ARG A 33 -18.01 31.22 -42.67
N ARG A 34 -17.14 32.24 -42.68
CA ARG A 34 -15.78 32.15 -42.12
C ARG A 34 -15.79 31.97 -40.61
N ALA A 35 -16.65 32.69 -39.90
CA ALA A 35 -16.81 32.50 -38.45
C ALA A 35 -17.31 31.08 -38.11
N ALA A 36 -18.30 30.57 -38.83
CA ALA A 36 -18.81 29.20 -38.65
C ALA A 36 -17.75 28.13 -38.93
N VAL A 37 -16.92 28.33 -39.96
CA VAL A 37 -15.78 27.44 -40.26
C VAL A 37 -14.72 27.48 -39.16
N VAL A 38 -14.42 28.66 -38.61
CA VAL A 38 -13.49 28.82 -37.47
C VAL A 38 -14.04 28.15 -36.21
N TRP A 39 -15.33 28.36 -35.90
CA TRP A 39 -15.99 27.69 -34.77
C TRP A 39 -16.01 26.16 -34.93
N ALA A 40 -16.28 25.66 -36.13
CA ALA A 40 -16.22 24.23 -36.42
C ALA A 40 -14.79 23.67 -36.26
N TRP A 41 -13.77 24.38 -36.74
CA TRP A 41 -12.37 24.00 -36.56
C TRP A 41 -11.94 24.02 -35.08
N GLN A 42 -12.41 24.99 -34.30
CA GLN A 42 -12.16 25.04 -32.86
C GLN A 42 -12.84 23.89 -32.11
N LEU A 43 -14.08 23.54 -32.47
CA LEU A 43 -14.77 22.37 -31.93
C LEU A 43 -14.04 21.06 -32.25
N VAL A 44 -13.64 20.86 -33.51
CA VAL A 44 -12.87 19.68 -33.92
C VAL A 44 -11.52 19.62 -33.20
N SER A 45 -10.84 20.75 -33.05
CA SER A 45 -9.57 20.83 -32.31
C SER A 45 -9.75 20.53 -30.82
N CYS A 46 -10.83 21.01 -30.21
CA CYS A 46 -11.19 20.68 -28.82
C CYS A 46 -11.50 19.20 -28.65
N VAL A 47 -12.27 18.59 -29.55
CA VAL A 47 -12.57 17.15 -29.53
C VAL A 47 -11.30 16.32 -29.73
N ALA A 48 -10.42 16.71 -30.65
CA ALA A 48 -9.13 16.05 -30.87
C ALA A 48 -8.20 16.19 -29.66
N ALA A 49 -8.16 17.36 -29.02
CA ALA A 49 -7.39 17.59 -27.80
C ALA A 49 -7.96 16.81 -26.60
N LEU A 50 -9.28 16.68 -26.49
CA LEU A 50 -9.90 15.77 -25.52
C LEU A 50 -9.55 14.31 -25.82
N GLY A 51 -9.59 13.91 -27.09
CA GLY A 51 -9.24 12.56 -27.54
C GLY A 51 -7.78 12.19 -27.24
N SER A 52 -6.84 13.10 -27.49
CA SER A 52 -5.41 12.87 -27.18
C SER A 52 -5.12 12.88 -25.68
N ARG A 53 -5.82 13.70 -24.90
CA ARG A 53 -5.75 13.66 -23.42
C ARG A 53 -6.36 12.37 -22.88
N ALA A 54 -7.48 11.92 -23.45
CA ALA A 54 -8.14 10.67 -23.07
C ALA A 54 -7.27 9.45 -23.43
N SER A 55 -6.63 9.43 -24.61
CA SER A 55 -5.73 8.35 -25.00
C SER A 55 -4.45 8.32 -24.16
N GLY A 56 -3.89 9.50 -23.81
CA GLY A 56 -2.78 9.60 -22.87
C GLY A 56 -3.16 9.18 -21.45
N LEU A 57 -4.39 9.43 -21.02
CA LEU A 57 -4.92 8.93 -19.76
C LEU A 57 -5.14 7.41 -19.80
N ALA A 58 -5.72 6.90 -20.89
CA ALA A 58 -5.92 5.48 -21.13
C ALA A 58 -4.59 4.71 -21.15
N GLY A 59 -3.56 5.24 -21.81
CA GLY A 59 -2.22 4.66 -21.80
C GLY A 59 -1.60 4.61 -20.39
N ARG A 60 -1.83 5.64 -19.56
CA ARG A 60 -1.41 5.64 -18.15
C ARG A 60 -2.20 4.63 -17.31
N VAL A 61 -3.52 4.56 -17.46
CA VAL A 61 -4.38 3.60 -16.77
C VAL A 61 -4.01 2.17 -17.16
N TRP A 62 -3.78 1.92 -18.46
CA TRP A 62 -3.29 0.65 -18.96
C TRP A 62 -1.96 0.28 -18.33
N LYS A 63 -1.01 1.22 -18.27
CA LYS A 63 0.28 0.99 -17.60
C LYS A 63 0.12 0.65 -16.12
N ILE A 64 -0.74 1.38 -15.39
CA ILE A 64 -1.02 1.10 -13.97
C ILE A 64 -1.63 -0.30 -13.78
N GLY A 65 -2.54 -0.71 -14.67
CA GLY A 65 -3.15 -2.04 -14.62
C GLY A 65 -2.21 -3.16 -15.05
N ALA A 66 -1.34 -2.92 -16.03
CA ALA A 66 -0.34 -3.87 -16.51
C ALA A 66 0.81 -4.07 -15.52
N ASP A 67 1.24 -2.99 -14.86
CA ASP A 67 2.33 -3.03 -13.87
C ASP A 67 1.90 -3.75 -12.57
N ASP A 68 0.62 -3.68 -12.19
CA ASP A 68 0.06 -4.41 -11.03
C ASP A 68 -1.38 -4.87 -11.30
N PRO A 69 -1.58 -6.07 -11.89
CA PRO A 69 -2.90 -6.57 -12.28
C PRO A 69 -3.87 -6.71 -11.10
N ARG A 70 -3.32 -6.81 -9.87
CA ARG A 70 -4.12 -6.88 -8.64
C ARG A 70 -4.92 -5.61 -8.39
N ARG A 71 -4.46 -4.45 -8.87
CA ARG A 71 -5.19 -3.17 -8.78
C ARG A 71 -6.42 -3.16 -9.70
N ALA A 72 -6.29 -3.71 -10.91
CA ALA A 72 -7.42 -3.87 -11.81
C ALA A 72 -8.46 -4.84 -11.22
N VAL A 73 -7.99 -5.99 -10.71
CA VAL A 73 -8.85 -6.96 -10.01
C VAL A 73 -9.56 -6.30 -8.82
N HIS A 74 -8.85 -5.49 -8.02
CA HIS A 74 -9.47 -4.75 -6.91
C HIS A 74 -10.61 -3.83 -7.38
N GLY A 75 -10.43 -3.08 -8.48
CA GLY A 75 -11.50 -2.27 -9.06
C GLY A 75 -12.73 -3.10 -9.46
N VAL A 76 -12.51 -4.27 -10.08
CA VAL A 76 -13.59 -5.21 -10.41
C VAL A 76 -14.28 -5.73 -9.16
N LYS A 77 -13.53 -6.05 -8.09
CA LYS A 77 -14.10 -6.50 -6.82
C LYS A 77 -15.00 -5.44 -6.18
N VAL A 78 -14.57 -4.18 -6.15
CA VAL A 78 -15.39 -3.08 -5.63
C VAL A 78 -16.69 -2.96 -6.42
N GLY A 79 -16.60 -2.99 -7.75
CA GLY A 79 -17.77 -2.97 -8.64
C GLY A 79 -18.71 -4.15 -8.38
N LEU A 80 -18.18 -5.35 -8.22
CA LEU A 80 -18.94 -6.54 -7.89
C LEU A 80 -19.61 -6.44 -6.52
N ALA A 81 -18.91 -5.96 -5.49
CA ALA A 81 -19.49 -5.77 -4.16
C ALA A 81 -20.65 -4.78 -4.20
N LEU A 82 -20.51 -3.67 -4.93
CA LEU A 82 -21.59 -2.70 -5.14
C LEU A 82 -22.77 -3.34 -5.90
N ALA A 83 -22.50 -4.09 -6.96
CA ALA A 83 -23.55 -4.79 -7.72
C ALA A 83 -24.29 -5.81 -6.85
N LEU A 84 -23.57 -6.60 -6.03
CA LEU A 84 -24.17 -7.57 -5.11
C LEU A 84 -25.05 -6.89 -4.06
N VAL A 85 -24.59 -5.77 -3.48
CA VAL A 85 -25.42 -4.97 -2.57
C VAL A 85 -26.67 -4.46 -3.28
N SER A 86 -26.53 -3.88 -4.47
CA SER A 86 -27.67 -3.37 -5.25
C SER A 86 -28.67 -4.49 -5.57
N VAL A 87 -28.21 -5.65 -6.04
CA VAL A 87 -29.06 -6.82 -6.31
C VAL A 87 -29.76 -7.29 -5.04
N PHE A 88 -29.02 -7.38 -3.92
CA PHE A 88 -29.59 -7.75 -2.62
C PHE A 88 -30.77 -6.83 -2.24
N TYR A 89 -30.67 -5.53 -2.50
CA TYR A 89 -31.75 -4.57 -2.24
C TYR A 89 -32.93 -4.63 -3.22
N TYR A 90 -32.70 -4.99 -4.48
CA TYR A 90 -33.77 -5.08 -5.48
C TYR A 90 -34.61 -6.36 -5.35
N THR A 91 -34.21 -7.32 -4.51
CA THR A 91 -35.06 -8.48 -4.22
C THR A 91 -36.23 -8.10 -3.29
N ARG A 92 -37.47 -8.26 -3.81
CA ARG A 92 -38.74 -7.78 -3.23
C ARG A 92 -38.97 -8.02 -1.73
N PRO A 93 -38.58 -9.15 -1.10
CA PRO A 93 -38.85 -9.38 0.32
C PRO A 93 -38.14 -8.42 1.30
N LEU A 94 -37.06 -7.74 0.87
CA LEU A 94 -36.25 -6.85 1.74
C LEU A 94 -36.36 -5.37 1.37
N TYR A 95 -36.88 -5.03 0.19
CA TYR A 95 -37.20 -3.65 -0.17
C TYR A 95 -38.28 -3.07 0.78
N ASP A 96 -39.29 -3.88 1.11
CA ASP A 96 -40.37 -3.49 2.04
C ASP A 96 -39.91 -3.46 3.52
N GLY A 97 -38.86 -4.21 3.87
CA GLY A 97 -38.34 -4.29 5.24
C GLY A 97 -37.19 -3.31 5.55
N VAL A 98 -36.49 -2.78 4.55
CA VAL A 98 -35.23 -2.01 4.74
C VAL A 98 -34.98 -0.90 3.70
N GLY A 99 -35.93 -0.64 2.78
CA GLY A 99 -35.73 0.21 1.59
C GLY A 99 -35.24 1.64 1.86
N GLY A 100 -35.60 2.25 2.99
CA GLY A 100 -35.13 3.59 3.39
C GLY A 100 -33.67 3.65 3.83
N ALA A 101 -33.03 2.51 4.10
CA ALA A 101 -31.66 2.43 4.62
C ALA A 101 -30.63 1.90 3.60
N ALA A 102 -31.02 1.69 2.34
CA ALA A 102 -30.14 1.18 1.28
C ALA A 102 -28.88 2.04 1.05
N MET A 103 -29.00 3.36 1.20
CA MET A 103 -27.89 4.30 1.13
C MET A 103 -26.76 3.92 2.11
N TRP A 104 -27.10 3.43 3.30
CA TRP A 104 -26.12 3.08 4.32
C TRP A 104 -25.28 1.85 3.95
N ALA A 105 -25.86 0.86 3.27
CA ALA A 105 -25.11 -0.30 2.80
C ALA A 105 -24.17 0.06 1.65
N VAL A 106 -24.66 0.82 0.66
CA VAL A 106 -23.82 1.29 -0.47
C VAL A 106 -22.66 2.15 0.07
N MET A 107 -22.95 3.11 0.94
CA MET A 107 -21.92 3.92 1.61
C MET A 107 -20.97 3.06 2.44
N THR A 108 -21.45 1.99 3.07
CA THR A 108 -20.60 1.05 3.80
C THR A 108 -19.61 0.39 2.85
N VAL A 109 -20.06 -0.13 1.71
CA VAL A 109 -19.16 -0.76 0.74
C VAL A 109 -18.12 0.22 0.23
N VAL A 110 -18.54 1.41 -0.20
CA VAL A 110 -17.60 2.42 -0.72
C VAL A 110 -16.52 2.80 0.31
N VAL A 111 -16.87 2.86 1.60
CA VAL A 111 -15.95 3.35 2.64
C VAL A 111 -15.13 2.22 3.29
N VAL A 112 -15.70 1.02 3.42
CA VAL A 112 -15.08 -0.14 4.09
C VAL A 112 -14.23 -0.96 3.15
N PHE A 113 -14.60 -1.05 1.87
CA PHE A 113 -13.85 -1.84 0.91
C PHE A 113 -12.45 -1.22 0.71
N GLU A 114 -11.44 -2.04 0.91
CA GLU A 114 -10.03 -1.68 0.94
C GLU A 114 -9.22 -2.63 0.07
N PHE A 115 -8.00 -2.22 -0.28
CA PHE A 115 -7.16 -3.01 -1.17
C PHE A 115 -6.81 -4.39 -0.61
N THR A 116 -6.54 -4.45 0.70
CA THR A 116 -6.18 -5.68 1.41
C THR A 116 -7.34 -6.23 2.23
N VAL A 117 -7.34 -7.55 2.45
CA VAL A 117 -8.31 -8.22 3.33
C VAL A 117 -8.25 -7.65 4.74
N GLY A 118 -7.05 -7.48 5.29
CA GLY A 118 -6.84 -6.85 6.60
C GLY A 118 -7.43 -5.44 6.71
N GLY A 119 -7.31 -4.63 5.64
CA GLY A 119 -7.95 -3.32 5.54
C GLY A 119 -9.47 -3.37 5.62
N CYS A 120 -10.09 -4.33 4.92
CA CYS A 120 -11.54 -4.52 4.92
C CYS A 120 -12.05 -4.98 6.29
N VAL A 121 -11.36 -5.95 6.91
CA VAL A 121 -11.70 -6.43 8.25
C VAL A 121 -11.54 -5.31 9.28
N TYR A 122 -10.42 -4.60 9.25
CA TYR A 122 -10.14 -3.46 10.11
C TYR A 122 -11.23 -2.38 10.03
N LYS A 123 -11.54 -1.91 8.82
CA LYS A 123 -12.57 -0.88 8.63
C LYS A 123 -13.96 -1.41 8.95
N GLY A 124 -14.30 -2.64 8.57
CA GLY A 124 -15.59 -3.25 8.85
C GLY A 124 -15.84 -3.36 10.36
N PHE A 125 -14.87 -3.89 11.10
CA PHE A 125 -14.94 -4.01 12.55
C PHE A 125 -15.02 -2.64 13.25
N ASN A 126 -14.18 -1.69 12.84
CA ASN A 126 -14.21 -0.34 13.40
C ASN A 126 -15.52 0.39 13.09
N ARG A 127 -16.11 0.19 11.90
CA ARG A 127 -17.42 0.74 11.55
C ARG A 127 -18.51 0.17 12.45
N ALA A 128 -18.58 -1.15 12.56
CA ALA A 128 -19.60 -1.81 13.38
C ALA A 128 -19.50 -1.35 14.84
N THR A 129 -18.30 -1.38 15.42
CA THR A 129 -18.06 -0.98 16.81
C THR A 129 -18.41 0.50 17.04
N ALA A 130 -17.99 1.39 16.14
CA ALA A 130 -18.27 2.82 16.24
C ALA A 130 -19.76 3.17 16.09
N THR A 131 -20.47 2.50 15.17
CA THR A 131 -21.91 2.72 14.99
C THR A 131 -22.71 2.23 16.19
N VAL A 132 -22.37 1.04 16.72
CA VAL A 132 -23.05 0.50 17.92
C VAL A 132 -22.76 1.38 19.14
N SER A 133 -21.50 1.76 19.38
CA SER A 133 -21.16 2.61 20.52
C SER A 133 -21.77 4.00 20.41
N ALA A 134 -21.78 4.62 19.23
CA ALA A 134 -22.47 5.89 18.99
C ALA A 134 -23.98 5.78 19.25
N GLY A 135 -24.61 4.69 18.82
CA GLY A 135 -26.02 4.42 19.06
C GLY A 135 -26.33 4.30 20.56
N VAL A 136 -25.55 3.51 21.30
CA VAL A 136 -25.72 3.33 22.76
C VAL A 136 -25.54 4.65 23.50
N VAL A 137 -24.48 5.41 23.18
CA VAL A 137 -24.24 6.72 23.81
C VAL A 137 -25.36 7.71 23.47
N ALA A 138 -25.85 7.72 22.23
CA ALA A 138 -26.96 8.57 21.84
C ALA A 138 -28.26 8.24 22.58
N LEU A 139 -28.57 6.95 22.78
CA LEU A 139 -29.71 6.54 23.59
C LEU A 139 -29.57 6.96 25.05
N GLY A 140 -28.36 6.83 25.62
CA GLY A 140 -28.06 7.29 26.98
C GLY A 140 -28.24 8.80 27.16
N VAL A 141 -27.69 9.60 26.24
CA VAL A 141 -27.86 11.06 26.25
C VAL A 141 -29.32 11.45 26.06
N HIS A 142 -30.03 10.78 25.15
CA HIS A 142 -31.46 11.02 24.95
C HIS A 142 -32.26 10.73 26.23
N TRP A 143 -31.96 9.63 26.92
CA TRP A 143 -32.60 9.29 28.19
C TRP A 143 -32.36 10.36 29.26
N ILE A 144 -31.11 10.83 29.41
CA ILE A 144 -30.76 11.93 30.33
C ILE A 144 -31.50 13.23 29.96
N ALA A 145 -31.51 13.59 28.67
CA ALA A 145 -32.18 14.79 28.20
C ALA A 145 -33.69 14.74 28.49
N SER A 146 -34.33 13.59 28.27
CA SER A 146 -35.77 13.39 28.54
C SER A 146 -36.15 13.52 30.03
N LYS A 147 -35.19 13.35 30.94
CA LYS A 147 -35.38 13.55 32.39
C LYS A 147 -35.05 14.97 32.86
N SER A 148 -34.49 15.81 32.00
CA SER A 148 -33.98 17.14 32.35
C SER A 148 -35.03 18.26 32.22
N GLY A 149 -36.21 17.96 31.68
CA GLY A 149 -37.29 18.92 31.44
C GLY A 149 -37.13 19.74 30.14
N ASP A 150 -38.24 20.25 29.62
CA ASP A 150 -38.37 20.79 28.25
C ASP A 150 -37.40 21.93 27.89
N LYS A 151 -37.01 22.75 28.88
CA LYS A 151 -36.07 23.88 28.67
C LYS A 151 -34.61 23.43 28.59
N LEU A 152 -34.24 22.37 29.32
CA LEU A 152 -32.85 21.88 29.39
C LEU A 152 -32.59 20.76 28.39
N GLU A 153 -33.61 20.06 27.91
CA GLU A 153 -33.47 18.98 26.93
C GLU A 153 -32.67 19.39 25.67
N PRO A 154 -32.94 20.55 25.01
CA PRO A 154 -32.15 20.98 23.84
C PRO A 154 -30.71 21.35 24.19
N VAL A 155 -30.48 21.89 25.39
CA VAL A 155 -29.15 22.27 25.89
C VAL A 155 -28.30 21.03 26.16
N VAL A 156 -28.87 20.02 26.81
CA VAL A 156 -28.19 18.73 27.07
C VAL A 156 -27.86 18.03 25.75
N ARG A 157 -28.82 17.98 24.81
CA ARG A 157 -28.63 17.35 23.50
C ARG A 157 -27.54 18.08 22.69
N SER A 158 -27.60 19.40 22.54
CA SER A 158 -26.61 20.18 21.80
C SER A 158 -25.23 20.19 22.48
N GLY A 159 -25.17 20.37 23.80
CA GLY A 159 -23.94 20.36 24.58
C GLY A 159 -23.21 19.01 24.51
N SER A 160 -23.96 17.90 24.48
CA SER A 160 -23.37 16.56 24.32
C SER A 160 -22.69 16.36 22.95
N VAL A 161 -23.26 16.92 21.87
CA VAL A 161 -22.66 16.86 20.52
C VAL A 161 -21.35 17.62 20.51
N PHE A 162 -21.33 18.83 21.07
CA PHE A 162 -20.09 19.60 21.20
C PHE A 162 -19.04 18.83 22.00
N LEU A 163 -19.39 18.35 23.20
CA LEU A 163 -18.45 17.70 24.10
C LEU A 163 -17.91 16.39 23.55
N LEU A 164 -18.78 15.50 23.03
CA LEU A 164 -18.36 14.22 22.47
C LEU A 164 -17.60 14.39 21.15
N ALA A 165 -18.00 15.32 20.28
CA ALA A 165 -17.26 15.59 19.05
C ALA A 165 -15.88 16.18 19.37
N ALA A 166 -15.76 17.09 20.33
CA ALA A 166 -14.49 17.65 20.77
C ALA A 166 -13.59 16.58 21.38
N ALA A 167 -14.10 15.78 22.33
CA ALA A 167 -13.35 14.71 22.97
C ALA A 167 -12.91 13.63 21.98
N ALA A 168 -13.81 13.18 21.10
CA ALA A 168 -13.50 12.19 20.07
C ALA A 168 -12.47 12.75 19.09
N THR A 169 -12.60 14.01 18.65
CA THR A 169 -11.62 14.64 17.75
C THR A 169 -10.26 14.77 18.43
N PHE A 170 -10.23 15.17 19.70
CA PHE A 170 -9.00 15.27 20.49
C PHE A 170 -8.29 13.91 20.62
N SER A 171 -9.05 12.83 20.81
CA SER A 171 -8.49 11.48 20.91
C SER A 171 -7.68 11.06 19.66
N ARG A 172 -7.97 11.64 18.48
CA ARG A 172 -7.22 11.38 17.23
C ARG A 172 -5.79 11.90 17.25
N PHE A 173 -5.43 12.79 18.18
CA PHE A 173 -4.05 13.24 18.36
C PHE A 173 -3.22 12.25 19.18
N ILE A 174 -3.85 11.30 19.87
CA ILE A 174 -3.15 10.24 20.59
C ILE A 174 -2.64 9.23 19.55
N PRO A 175 -1.31 8.98 19.43
CA PRO A 175 -0.76 8.16 18.36
C PRO A 175 -1.33 6.73 18.29
N THR A 176 -1.62 6.13 19.45
CA THR A 176 -2.20 4.77 19.54
C THR A 176 -3.63 4.73 18.99
N VAL A 177 -4.45 5.73 19.32
CA VAL A 177 -5.81 5.88 18.79
C VAL A 177 -5.77 6.18 17.30
N LYS A 178 -4.88 7.08 16.86
CA LYS A 178 -4.69 7.42 15.45
C LYS A 178 -4.33 6.20 14.61
N ALA A 179 -3.40 5.37 15.10
CA ALA A 179 -2.95 4.20 14.36
C ALA A 179 -4.02 3.09 14.29
N ARG A 180 -4.93 2.99 15.27
CA ARG A 180 -5.84 1.85 15.43
C ARG A 180 -7.32 2.14 15.25
N PHE A 181 -7.75 3.38 15.44
CA PHE A 181 -9.16 3.71 15.54
C PHE A 181 -9.53 5.02 14.83
N ASP A 182 -8.62 5.68 14.10
CA ASP A 182 -8.89 6.96 13.43
C ASP A 182 -10.15 6.89 12.56
N TYR A 183 -10.32 5.83 11.78
CA TYR A 183 -11.54 5.57 11.01
C TYR A 183 -12.78 5.41 11.91
N GLY A 184 -12.68 4.58 12.96
CA GLY A 184 -13.78 4.34 13.90
C GLY A 184 -14.21 5.62 14.63
N VAL A 185 -13.27 6.46 15.03
CA VAL A 185 -13.53 7.76 15.67
C VAL A 185 -14.30 8.69 14.72
N THR A 186 -13.91 8.75 13.43
CA THR A 186 -14.68 9.53 12.43
C THR A 186 -16.11 9.01 12.29
N ILE A 187 -16.28 7.69 12.20
CA ILE A 187 -17.61 7.07 12.10
C ILE A 187 -18.43 7.30 13.36
N PHE A 188 -17.81 7.26 14.54
CA PHE A 188 -18.46 7.54 15.81
C PHE A 188 -19.01 8.98 15.84
N ILE A 189 -18.16 9.97 15.52
CA ILE A 189 -18.56 11.39 15.48
C ILE A 189 -19.70 11.58 14.49
N LEU A 190 -19.57 11.06 13.27
CA LEU A 190 -20.59 11.17 12.22
C LEU A 190 -21.92 10.54 12.67
N THR A 191 -21.87 9.30 13.17
CA THR A 191 -23.07 8.55 13.58
C THR A 191 -23.75 9.22 14.76
N TYR A 192 -22.98 9.57 15.80
CA TYR A 192 -23.50 10.23 16.99
C TYR A 192 -24.15 11.57 16.64
N SER A 193 -23.48 12.41 15.85
CA SER A 193 -23.99 13.72 15.45
C SER A 193 -25.29 13.59 14.64
N LEU A 194 -25.33 12.63 13.70
CA LEU A 194 -26.52 12.40 12.90
C LEU A 194 -27.69 11.90 13.75
N VAL A 195 -27.46 10.99 14.70
CA VAL A 195 -28.52 10.52 15.61
C VAL A 195 -28.98 11.63 16.56
N ALA A 196 -28.04 12.38 17.14
CA ALA A 196 -28.35 13.46 18.08
C ALA A 196 -29.13 14.61 17.43
N VAL A 197 -28.82 14.97 16.18
CA VAL A 197 -29.52 16.06 15.44
C VAL A 197 -30.87 15.60 14.90
N SER A 198 -31.05 14.31 14.60
CA SER A 198 -32.26 13.81 13.91
C SER A 198 -33.55 13.83 14.75
N GLY A 199 -33.51 14.15 16.06
CA GLY A 199 -34.70 14.50 16.86
C GLY A 199 -35.83 13.45 16.97
N TYR A 200 -35.57 12.18 16.66
CA TYR A 200 -36.63 11.16 16.60
C TYR A 200 -37.11 10.71 17.99
N ARG A 201 -38.41 10.37 18.09
CA ARG A 201 -39.00 9.70 19.26
C ARG A 201 -38.34 8.33 19.49
N VAL A 202 -38.15 7.93 20.75
CA VAL A 202 -37.39 6.74 21.18
C VAL A 202 -37.77 5.45 20.43
N ASP A 203 -39.07 5.20 20.23
CA ASP A 203 -39.53 3.96 19.59
C ASP A 203 -39.21 3.93 18.08
N ALA A 204 -39.24 5.08 17.42
CA ALA A 204 -38.83 5.22 16.02
C ALA A 204 -37.29 5.18 15.89
N LEU A 205 -36.56 5.68 16.90
CA LEU A 205 -35.10 5.63 16.94
C LEU A 205 -34.57 4.20 16.99
N VAL A 206 -35.13 3.35 17.85
CA VAL A 206 -34.66 1.97 18.03
C VAL A 206 -34.91 1.14 16.77
N ALA A 207 -36.10 1.22 16.18
CA ALA A 207 -36.42 0.53 14.93
C ALA A 207 -35.54 0.99 13.76
N MET A 208 -35.30 2.30 13.62
CA MET A 208 -34.39 2.82 12.60
C MET A 208 -32.93 2.45 12.86
N ALA A 209 -32.48 2.45 14.12
CA ALA A 209 -31.13 2.05 14.48
C ALA A 209 -30.89 0.57 14.15
N GLN A 210 -31.87 -0.30 14.45
CA GLN A 210 -31.82 -1.72 14.09
C GLN A 210 -31.72 -1.91 12.57
N GLN A 211 -32.55 -1.19 11.79
CA GLN A 211 -32.44 -1.21 10.32
C GLN A 211 -31.04 -0.77 9.86
N ARG A 212 -30.50 0.34 10.37
CA ARG A 212 -29.17 0.85 9.98
C ARG A 212 -28.04 -0.10 10.34
N VAL A 213 -28.07 -0.69 11.53
CA VAL A 213 -27.06 -1.66 11.96
C VAL A 213 -27.12 -2.91 11.09
N SER A 214 -28.34 -3.41 10.77
CA SER A 214 -28.50 -4.58 9.90
C SER A 214 -27.99 -4.33 8.47
N THR A 215 -28.25 -3.16 7.88
CA THR A 215 -27.77 -2.82 6.52
C THR A 215 -26.27 -2.61 6.48
N ILE A 216 -25.69 -1.98 7.50
CA ILE A 216 -24.24 -1.87 7.65
C ILE A 216 -23.60 -3.25 7.79
N ALA A 217 -24.20 -4.14 8.59
CA ALA A 217 -23.71 -5.52 8.75
C ALA A 217 -23.74 -6.30 7.43
N ILE A 218 -24.82 -6.20 6.65
CA ILE A 218 -24.92 -6.82 5.31
C ILE A 218 -23.84 -6.25 4.37
N GLY A 219 -23.65 -4.93 4.36
CA GLY A 219 -22.61 -4.29 3.55
C GLY A 219 -21.20 -4.78 3.92
N ILE A 220 -20.89 -4.86 5.21
CA ILE A 220 -19.61 -5.40 5.71
C ILE A 220 -19.46 -6.87 5.28
N PHE A 221 -20.50 -7.69 5.45
CA PHE A 221 -20.47 -9.09 5.07
C PHE A 221 -20.16 -9.29 3.58
N ILE A 222 -20.83 -8.54 2.70
CA ILE A 222 -20.59 -8.60 1.25
C ILE A 222 -19.17 -8.15 0.92
N CYS A 223 -18.68 -7.06 1.52
CA CYS A 223 -17.29 -6.62 1.37
C CYS A 223 -16.30 -7.74 1.71
N LEU A 224 -16.46 -8.35 2.88
CA LEU A 224 -15.56 -9.40 3.35
C LEU A 224 -15.63 -10.64 2.47
N ALA A 225 -16.84 -11.08 2.09
CA ALA A 225 -17.03 -12.21 1.19
C ALA A 225 -16.31 -12.00 -0.15
N VAL A 226 -16.51 -10.85 -0.79
CA VAL A 226 -15.86 -10.52 -2.06
C VAL A 226 -14.34 -10.42 -1.90
N CYS A 227 -13.84 -9.79 -0.84
CA CYS A 227 -12.41 -9.61 -0.61
C CYS A 227 -11.66 -10.92 -0.35
N VAL A 228 -12.27 -11.83 0.41
CA VAL A 228 -11.66 -13.10 0.81
C VAL A 228 -11.78 -14.14 -0.30
N LEU A 229 -12.93 -14.23 -0.97
CA LEU A 229 -13.21 -15.31 -1.94
C LEU A 229 -12.65 -15.03 -3.33
N ILE A 230 -12.50 -13.76 -3.73
CA ILE A 230 -12.07 -13.40 -5.08
C ILE A 230 -10.64 -12.85 -5.01
N CYS A 231 -9.66 -13.65 -5.46
CA CYS A 231 -8.24 -13.28 -5.58
C CYS A 231 -7.70 -12.47 -4.38
N PRO A 232 -7.69 -13.02 -3.15
CA PRO A 232 -7.42 -12.25 -1.94
C PRO A 232 -6.04 -11.60 -1.98
N VAL A 233 -5.97 -10.35 -1.50
CA VAL A 233 -4.72 -9.60 -1.34
C VAL A 233 -4.48 -9.39 0.14
N TRP A 234 -3.37 -9.93 0.64
CA TRP A 234 -3.05 -9.94 2.06
C TRP A 234 -1.99 -8.88 2.38
N ALA A 235 -2.27 -8.06 3.40
CA ALA A 235 -1.35 -7.06 3.93
C ALA A 235 -0.08 -7.70 4.50
N GLY A 236 -0.21 -8.84 5.17
CA GLY A 236 0.94 -9.59 5.69
C GLY A 236 1.90 -10.04 4.59
N GLN A 237 1.37 -10.53 3.48
CA GLN A 237 2.17 -10.89 2.31
C GLN A 237 2.82 -9.68 1.62
N GLU A 238 2.11 -8.55 1.55
CA GLU A 238 2.66 -7.33 0.95
C GLU A 238 3.80 -6.76 1.80
N LEU A 239 3.64 -6.75 3.13
CA LEU A 239 4.72 -6.38 4.04
C LEU A 239 5.93 -7.29 3.86
N HIS A 240 5.70 -8.60 3.80
CA HIS A 240 6.76 -9.59 3.62
C HIS A 240 7.55 -9.39 2.32
N ARG A 241 6.86 -9.25 1.18
CA ARG A 241 7.48 -8.96 -0.12
C ARG A 241 8.21 -7.62 -0.12
N LEU A 242 7.64 -6.60 0.53
CA LEU A 242 8.28 -5.30 0.67
C LEU A 242 9.60 -5.39 1.44
N THR A 243 9.64 -6.17 2.54
CA THR A 243 10.85 -6.38 3.33
C THR A 243 11.97 -7.04 2.51
N ALA A 244 11.68 -8.14 1.79
CA ALA A 244 12.65 -8.78 0.90
C ALA A 244 13.15 -7.83 -0.19
N ARG A 245 12.22 -7.21 -0.94
CA ARG A 245 12.57 -6.26 -2.02
C ARG A 245 13.42 -5.08 -1.53
N ASN A 246 13.15 -4.59 -0.33
CA ASN A 246 13.92 -3.49 0.26
C ASN A 246 15.36 -3.89 0.57
N MET A 247 15.60 -5.13 1.03
CA MET A 247 16.96 -5.68 1.19
C MET A 247 17.68 -5.78 -0.15
N ASP A 248 17.03 -6.29 -1.20
CA ASP A 248 17.63 -6.37 -2.55
C ASP A 248 17.98 -4.98 -3.11
N LYS A 249 17.11 -3.99 -2.90
CA LYS A 249 17.34 -2.61 -3.32
C LYS A 249 18.47 -1.95 -2.54
N LEU A 250 18.61 -2.27 -1.27
CA LEU A 250 19.72 -1.81 -0.44
C LEU A 250 21.04 -2.46 -0.90
N ALA A 251 21.03 -3.77 -1.18
CA ALA A 251 22.18 -4.51 -1.70
C ALA A 251 22.70 -3.90 -3.01
N GLY A 252 21.80 -3.69 -3.97
CA GLY A 252 22.15 -3.06 -5.25
C GLY A 252 22.64 -1.62 -5.10
N ALA A 253 22.16 -0.89 -4.09
CA ALA A 253 22.63 0.47 -3.82
C ALA A 253 24.06 0.51 -3.28
N VAL A 254 24.41 -0.41 -2.38
CA VAL A 254 25.78 -0.53 -1.84
C VAL A 254 26.79 -0.83 -2.95
N GLU A 255 26.50 -1.84 -3.77
CA GLU A 255 27.35 -2.19 -4.93
C GLU A 255 27.46 -1.03 -5.93
N ALA A 256 26.33 -0.48 -6.38
CA ALA A 256 26.32 0.56 -7.41
C ALA A 256 27.00 1.86 -6.94
N CYS A 257 26.97 2.18 -5.65
CA CYS A 257 27.70 3.33 -5.11
C CYS A 257 29.21 3.14 -5.25
N VAL A 258 29.74 1.99 -4.85
CA VAL A 258 31.19 1.71 -4.85
C VAL A 258 31.71 1.45 -6.27
N GLU A 259 30.96 0.69 -7.08
CA GLU A 259 31.28 0.46 -8.50
C GLU A 259 31.34 1.77 -9.28
N GLY A 260 30.34 2.64 -9.10
CA GLY A 260 30.33 3.96 -9.75
C GLY A 260 31.50 4.88 -9.36
N TYR A 261 32.07 4.70 -8.15
CA TYR A 261 33.19 5.52 -7.69
C TYR A 261 34.56 5.02 -8.18
N PHE A 262 34.77 3.69 -8.21
CA PHE A 262 36.07 3.10 -8.53
C PHE A 262 36.21 2.65 -9.98
N VAL A 263 35.12 2.35 -10.71
CA VAL A 263 35.17 1.84 -12.10
C VAL A 263 35.04 2.95 -13.15
N ALA A 264 34.50 4.13 -12.79
CA ALA A 264 34.30 5.25 -13.71
C ALA A 264 35.59 5.83 -14.35
N GLY A 265 36.78 5.38 -13.92
CA GLY A 265 38.08 5.79 -14.49
C GLY A 265 38.61 4.88 -15.62
N GLU A 266 38.06 3.69 -15.86
CA GLU A 266 38.63 2.72 -16.83
C GLU A 266 37.91 2.66 -18.20
N GLU A 267 36.65 3.09 -18.31
CA GLU A 267 35.87 2.95 -19.55
C GLU A 267 35.65 4.30 -20.26
N VAL A 268 36.64 4.74 -21.05
CA VAL A 268 36.45 5.74 -22.14
C VAL A 268 36.52 5.06 -23.52
N ALA A 269 36.45 3.72 -23.59
CA ALA A 269 36.57 2.98 -24.84
C ALA A 269 35.38 2.05 -25.12
N ALA A 270 34.40 2.61 -25.84
CA ALA A 270 33.49 1.97 -26.81
C ALA A 270 32.51 0.86 -26.34
N GLY A 271 31.21 1.20 -26.22
CA GLY A 271 30.12 0.21 -26.13
C GLY A 271 28.74 0.81 -25.81
N PRO A 272 27.65 0.03 -25.74
CA PRO A 272 26.24 0.49 -25.63
C PRO A 272 25.91 1.03 -24.23
N GLU A 273 26.69 1.99 -23.74
CA GLU A 273 26.73 2.47 -22.35
C GLU A 273 25.58 3.40 -21.96
N TYR A 274 24.89 4.02 -22.92
CA TYR A 274 23.87 5.03 -22.63
C TYR A 274 22.66 4.47 -21.84
N LYS A 275 22.36 3.15 -21.95
CA LYS A 275 21.32 2.50 -21.14
C LYS A 275 21.82 2.00 -19.78
N ARG A 276 23.12 1.73 -19.64
CA ARG A 276 23.72 1.17 -18.42
C ARG A 276 23.93 2.23 -17.34
N ARG A 277 24.37 3.43 -17.74
CA ARG A 277 24.60 4.58 -16.85
C ARG A 277 23.34 5.04 -16.08
N PRO A 278 22.15 5.21 -16.70
CA PRO A 278 20.93 5.54 -15.97
C PRO A 278 20.44 4.38 -15.06
N ALA A 279 20.71 3.13 -15.42
CA ALA A 279 20.37 1.98 -14.58
C ALA A 279 21.25 1.88 -13.33
N ALA A 280 22.57 2.13 -13.46
CA ALA A 280 23.50 2.18 -12.34
C ALA A 280 23.20 3.35 -11.39
N ALA A 281 22.89 4.54 -11.94
CA ALA A 281 22.46 5.68 -11.13
C ALA A 281 21.15 5.39 -10.38
N ALA A 282 20.17 4.76 -11.05
CA ALA A 282 18.92 4.35 -10.42
C ALA A 282 19.12 3.25 -9.36
N ALA A 283 20.10 2.35 -9.55
CA ALA A 283 20.47 1.33 -8.58
C ALA A 283 21.15 1.95 -7.34
N ALA A 284 22.06 2.91 -7.54
CA ALA A 284 22.73 3.64 -6.46
C ALA A 284 21.75 4.42 -5.59
N GLU A 285 20.64 4.90 -6.13
CA GLU A 285 19.56 5.54 -5.36
C GLU A 285 18.55 4.55 -4.75
N GLY A 286 18.76 3.24 -4.91
CA GLY A 286 17.88 2.18 -4.42
C GLY A 286 17.60 2.27 -2.91
N TYR A 287 18.55 2.73 -2.11
CA TYR A 287 18.38 2.91 -0.66
C TYR A 287 17.24 3.89 -0.30
N LYS A 288 16.90 4.84 -1.18
CA LYS A 288 15.79 5.79 -0.94
C LYS A 288 14.45 5.08 -0.78
N CYS A 289 14.26 3.91 -1.39
CA CYS A 289 13.01 3.16 -1.22
C CYS A 289 12.86 2.64 0.21
N VAL A 290 13.96 2.30 0.88
CA VAL A 290 14.02 1.84 2.27
C VAL A 290 13.79 3.00 3.23
N LEU A 291 14.35 4.18 2.95
CA LEU A 291 14.12 5.39 3.75
C LEU A 291 12.65 5.82 3.74
N ASN A 292 11.99 5.69 2.58
CA ASN A 292 10.60 6.10 2.38
C ASN A 292 9.56 5.02 2.74
N SER A 293 9.97 3.80 3.13
CA SER A 293 9.04 2.69 3.37
C SER A 293 8.41 2.65 4.77
N LYS A 294 8.86 3.47 5.73
CA LYS A 294 8.40 3.40 7.13
C LYS A 294 6.87 3.46 7.26
N ALA A 295 6.24 4.43 6.58
CA ALA A 295 4.79 4.62 6.66
C ALA A 295 4.00 3.45 6.07
N SER A 296 4.47 2.88 4.94
CA SER A 296 3.82 1.72 4.33
C SER A 296 4.03 0.46 5.17
N GLU A 297 5.22 0.24 5.72
CA GLU A 297 5.51 -0.87 6.64
C GLU A 297 4.62 -0.83 7.88
N ASP A 298 4.53 0.32 8.55
CA ASP A 298 3.69 0.51 9.73
C ASP A 298 2.20 0.28 9.41
N ALA A 299 1.72 0.78 8.27
CA ALA A 299 0.36 0.56 7.81
C ALA A 299 0.07 -0.91 7.54
N GLN A 300 0.91 -1.59 6.74
CA GLN A 300 0.70 -3.01 6.41
C GLN A 300 0.81 -3.90 7.64
N ALA A 301 1.76 -3.65 8.56
CA ALA A 301 1.89 -4.40 9.80
C ALA A 301 0.68 -4.23 10.73
N ASN A 302 0.03 -3.07 10.71
CA ASN A 302 -1.20 -2.85 11.46
C ASN A 302 -2.39 -3.58 10.82
N LEU A 303 -2.51 -3.56 9.49
CA LEU A 303 -3.58 -4.25 8.77
C LEU A 303 -3.46 -5.77 8.82
N ALA A 304 -2.25 -6.30 8.72
CA ALA A 304 -1.98 -7.74 8.74
C ALA A 304 -2.45 -8.44 10.03
N ARG A 305 -2.51 -7.72 11.15
CA ARG A 305 -3.03 -8.25 12.43
C ARG A 305 -4.52 -8.57 12.41
N TRP A 306 -5.27 -7.99 11.48
CA TRP A 306 -6.71 -8.22 11.33
C TRP A 306 -7.00 -9.38 10.37
N GLU A 307 -5.97 -9.96 9.75
CA GLU A 307 -6.15 -11.03 8.77
C GLU A 307 -6.32 -12.37 9.48
N PRO A 308 -7.23 -13.24 8.98
CA PRO A 308 -7.20 -14.65 9.34
C PRO A 308 -5.86 -15.29 8.94
N ALA A 309 -5.55 -16.44 9.53
CA ALA A 309 -4.40 -17.24 9.10
C ALA A 309 -4.54 -17.59 7.60
N HIS A 310 -3.47 -17.43 6.84
CA HIS A 310 -3.48 -17.59 5.39
C HIS A 310 -2.11 -18.00 4.84
N GLY A 311 -2.10 -18.96 3.92
CA GLY A 311 -0.86 -19.46 3.33
C GLY A 311 0.15 -19.92 4.39
N ARG A 312 1.34 -19.31 4.41
CA ARG A 312 2.41 -19.57 5.39
C ARG A 312 2.34 -18.65 6.62
N PHE A 313 1.37 -17.73 6.67
CA PHE A 313 1.18 -16.81 7.79
C PHE A 313 0.17 -17.42 8.78
N GLY A 314 0.69 -18.01 9.85
CA GLY A 314 -0.10 -18.61 10.91
C GLY A 314 -0.84 -17.59 11.79
N PHE A 315 -1.68 -18.11 12.70
CA PHE A 315 -2.34 -17.29 13.71
C PHE A 315 -1.30 -16.62 14.61
N ARG A 316 -1.49 -15.33 14.94
CA ARG A 316 -0.55 -14.51 15.74
C ARG A 316 0.88 -14.40 15.16
N HIS A 317 1.01 -14.38 13.83
CA HIS A 317 2.28 -14.14 13.16
C HIS A 317 2.97 -12.83 13.65
N PRO A 318 4.31 -12.81 13.85
CA PRO A 318 5.02 -11.71 14.50
C PRO A 318 5.28 -10.50 13.58
N TYR A 319 4.22 -9.88 13.04
CA TYR A 319 4.32 -8.72 12.13
C TYR A 319 5.08 -7.51 12.71
N ALA A 320 5.26 -7.44 14.03
CA ALA A 320 6.09 -6.41 14.65
C ALA A 320 7.57 -6.55 14.27
N GLN A 321 8.06 -7.77 14.05
CA GLN A 321 9.47 -8.02 13.73
C GLN A 321 9.86 -7.57 12.33
N TYR A 322 8.93 -7.60 11.36
CA TYR A 322 9.14 -6.97 10.04
C TYR A 322 9.47 -5.48 10.15
N LYS A 323 8.91 -4.79 11.16
CA LYS A 323 9.22 -3.37 11.41
C LYS A 323 10.59 -3.19 12.06
N ALA A 324 11.03 -4.15 12.87
CA ALA A 324 12.39 -4.17 13.41
C ALA A 324 13.41 -4.36 12.29
N VAL A 325 13.19 -5.32 11.39
CA VAL A 325 13.99 -5.51 10.16
C VAL A 325 14.00 -4.23 9.32
N GLY A 326 12.82 -3.62 9.09
CA GLY A 326 12.71 -2.34 8.39
C GLY A 326 13.49 -1.20 9.07
N ALA A 327 13.52 -1.15 10.40
CA ALA A 327 14.30 -0.17 11.14
C ALA A 327 15.81 -0.40 11.00
N ALA A 328 16.27 -1.65 11.09
CA ALA A 328 17.67 -2.01 10.86
C ALA A 328 18.11 -1.67 9.42
N MET A 329 17.30 -2.01 8.42
CA MET A 329 17.56 -1.65 7.02
C MET A 329 17.66 -0.14 6.82
N ARG A 330 16.78 0.66 7.46
CA ARG A 330 16.86 2.13 7.42
C ARG A 330 18.15 2.64 8.07
N HIS A 331 18.56 2.06 9.18
CA HIS A 331 19.82 2.40 9.84
C HIS A 331 21.02 2.19 8.90
N CYS A 332 21.04 1.08 8.16
CA CYS A 332 22.02 0.84 7.11
C CYS A 332 21.88 1.85 5.95
N ALA A 333 20.65 2.10 5.49
CA ALA A 333 20.38 3.01 4.37
C ALA A 333 20.83 4.46 4.63
N TYR A 334 20.74 4.97 5.87
CA TYR A 334 21.31 6.27 6.22
C TYR A 334 22.82 6.33 6.05
N CYS A 335 23.52 5.24 6.36
CA CYS A 335 24.97 5.14 6.14
C CYS A 335 25.31 5.08 4.64
N VAL A 336 24.51 4.34 3.85
CA VAL A 336 24.63 4.32 2.38
C VAL A 336 24.34 5.68 1.75
N GLU A 337 23.39 6.45 2.29
CA GLU A 337 23.13 7.83 1.85
C GLU A 337 24.33 8.74 2.10
N ALA A 338 24.94 8.64 3.28
CA ALA A 338 26.17 9.37 3.62
C ALA A 338 27.34 8.96 2.69
N LEU A 339 27.52 7.65 2.48
CA LEU A 339 28.52 7.10 1.56
C LEU A 339 28.32 7.66 0.14
N SER A 340 27.10 7.63 -0.37
CA SER A 340 26.73 8.16 -1.68
C SER A 340 26.97 9.68 -1.78
N GLY A 341 26.73 10.43 -0.70
CA GLY A 341 27.05 11.85 -0.60
C GLY A 341 28.56 12.13 -0.67
N CYS A 342 29.36 11.38 0.09
CA CYS A 342 30.82 11.47 0.08
C CYS A 342 31.39 11.11 -1.29
N ILE A 343 30.91 10.04 -1.93
CA ILE A 343 31.33 9.61 -3.27
C ILE A 343 31.08 10.72 -4.30
N ARG A 344 29.89 11.33 -4.31
CA ARG A 344 29.56 12.46 -5.21
C ARG A 344 30.48 13.67 -5.00
N SER A 345 30.89 13.93 -3.76
CA SER A 345 31.85 15.01 -3.45
C SER A 345 33.29 14.64 -3.86
N ALA A 346 33.67 13.38 -3.69
CA ALA A 346 35.02 12.87 -3.91
C ALA A 346 35.36 12.68 -5.41
N GLU A 347 34.35 12.43 -6.25
CA GLU A 347 34.49 12.30 -7.71
C GLU A 347 35.15 13.55 -8.34
N ALA A 348 34.92 14.73 -7.76
CA ALA A 348 35.49 16.00 -8.24
C ALA A 348 36.92 16.30 -7.74
N GLN A 349 37.44 15.57 -6.75
CA GLN A 349 38.63 16.00 -5.98
C GLN A 349 39.73 14.94 -5.81
N SER A 350 39.45 13.65 -6.03
CA SER A 350 40.35 12.58 -5.57
C SER A 350 41.37 12.11 -6.64
N PRO A 351 42.69 12.09 -6.32
CA PRO A 351 43.73 11.61 -7.22
C PRO A 351 43.59 10.13 -7.61
N GLU A 352 43.52 9.85 -8.91
CA GLU A 352 43.37 8.50 -9.51
C GLU A 352 44.36 7.45 -8.96
N GLY A 353 45.60 7.86 -8.67
CA GLY A 353 46.66 6.96 -8.19
C GLY A 353 46.38 6.35 -6.82
N VAL A 354 45.80 7.11 -5.89
CA VAL A 354 45.52 6.63 -4.52
C VAL A 354 44.26 5.76 -4.50
N LYS A 355 43.27 6.05 -5.37
CA LYS A 355 42.05 5.23 -5.51
C LYS A 355 42.38 3.78 -5.84
N ARG A 356 43.36 3.52 -6.72
CA ARG A 356 43.73 2.15 -7.13
C ARG A 356 44.17 1.26 -5.98
N HIS A 357 44.79 1.83 -4.93
CA HIS A 357 45.24 1.06 -3.79
C HIS A 357 44.09 0.48 -2.95
N LEU A 358 42.95 1.16 -2.88
CA LEU A 358 41.80 0.74 -2.08
C LEU A 358 40.61 0.25 -2.91
N ALA A 359 40.64 0.43 -4.24
CA ALA A 359 39.56 0.04 -5.15
C ALA A 359 39.24 -1.46 -5.04
N GLY A 360 40.27 -2.30 -5.05
CA GLY A 360 40.10 -3.75 -4.97
C GLY A 360 39.39 -4.18 -3.69
N ALA A 361 39.92 -3.80 -2.52
CA ALA A 361 39.34 -4.18 -1.24
C ALA A 361 37.97 -3.53 -0.99
N SER A 362 37.78 -2.27 -1.39
CA SER A 362 36.48 -1.58 -1.24
C SER A 362 35.39 -2.24 -2.09
N THR A 363 35.69 -2.57 -3.35
CA THR A 363 34.75 -3.29 -4.22
C THR A 363 34.45 -4.67 -3.65
N ARG A 364 35.45 -5.40 -3.14
CA ARG A 364 35.22 -6.69 -2.46
C ARG A 364 34.25 -6.55 -1.30
N VAL A 365 34.48 -5.60 -0.38
CA VAL A 365 33.57 -5.37 0.76
C VAL A 365 32.16 -5.03 0.28
N ALA A 366 32.00 -4.15 -0.72
CA ALA A 366 30.68 -3.80 -1.25
C ALA A 366 29.93 -5.01 -1.82
N THR A 367 30.61 -5.87 -2.59
CA THR A 367 30.03 -7.12 -3.13
C THR A 367 29.65 -8.09 -2.02
N ARG A 368 30.49 -8.25 -0.99
CA ARG A 368 30.16 -9.14 0.16
C ARG A 368 28.98 -8.60 0.97
N CYS A 369 28.94 -7.29 1.25
CA CYS A 369 27.80 -6.63 1.87
C CYS A 369 26.48 -6.90 1.12
N ALA A 370 26.51 -6.75 -0.20
CA ALA A 370 25.35 -7.00 -1.03
C ALA A 370 24.98 -8.49 -1.11
N ALA A 371 25.96 -9.40 -1.10
CA ALA A 371 25.72 -10.84 -1.01
C ALA A 371 25.00 -11.21 0.29
N VAL A 372 25.43 -10.69 1.45
CA VAL A 372 24.76 -10.91 2.74
C VAL A 372 23.32 -10.41 2.70
N LEU A 373 23.08 -9.20 2.21
CA LEU A 373 21.73 -8.64 2.10
C LEU A 373 20.82 -9.44 1.15
N ARG A 374 21.35 -9.97 0.06
CA ARG A 374 20.59 -10.82 -0.87
C ARG A 374 20.30 -12.19 -0.29
N GLU A 375 21.22 -12.78 0.46
CA GLU A 375 20.99 -14.06 1.13
C GLU A 375 19.95 -13.89 2.26
N ALA A 376 20.02 -12.81 3.03
CA ALA A 376 19.00 -12.45 4.02
C ALA A 376 17.63 -12.20 3.35
N SER A 377 17.63 -11.51 2.20
CA SER A 377 16.43 -11.31 1.36
C SER A 377 15.83 -12.64 0.89
N SER A 378 16.68 -13.56 0.42
CA SER A 378 16.30 -14.90 -0.03
C SER A 378 15.67 -15.71 1.12
N SER A 379 16.32 -15.74 2.29
CA SER A 379 15.79 -16.39 3.50
C SER A 379 14.41 -15.84 3.89
N VAL A 380 14.26 -14.50 3.90
CA VAL A 380 12.95 -13.89 4.15
C VAL A 380 11.96 -14.30 3.07
N ALA A 381 12.26 -14.09 1.78
CA ALA A 381 11.36 -14.37 0.67
C ALA A 381 10.90 -15.84 0.62
N ALA A 382 11.78 -16.77 0.97
CA ALA A 382 11.50 -18.20 1.02
C ALA A 382 10.79 -18.62 2.34
N MET A 383 10.80 -17.77 3.37
CA MET A 383 10.40 -18.10 4.74
C MET A 383 11.16 -19.31 5.30
N THR A 384 12.45 -19.37 5.01
CA THR A 384 13.37 -20.38 5.50
C THR A 384 14.29 -19.77 6.54
N THR A 385 14.69 -20.55 7.54
CA THR A 385 15.69 -20.11 8.52
C THR A 385 16.95 -19.63 7.79
N PRO A 386 17.68 -18.66 8.35
CA PRO A 386 19.00 -18.30 7.87
C PRO A 386 19.80 -19.55 7.49
N SER A 387 20.26 -19.60 6.24
CA SER A 387 20.99 -20.75 5.71
C SER A 387 22.42 -20.73 6.23
N ARG A 388 23.11 -21.88 6.19
CA ARG A 388 24.58 -21.91 6.32
C ARG A 388 25.27 -20.98 5.31
N GLY A 389 24.62 -20.68 4.19
CA GLY A 389 25.07 -19.71 3.21
C GLY A 389 25.08 -18.28 3.75
N LEU A 390 24.12 -17.89 4.59
CA LEU A 390 24.10 -16.56 5.22
C LEU A 390 25.25 -16.41 6.21
N ASP A 391 25.45 -17.41 7.07
CA ASP A 391 26.55 -17.41 8.05
C ASP A 391 27.92 -17.33 7.35
N PHE A 392 28.08 -18.11 6.26
CA PHE A 392 29.28 -18.05 5.43
C PHE A 392 29.46 -16.69 4.77
N ALA A 393 28.39 -16.10 4.21
CA ALA A 393 28.45 -14.78 3.61
C ALA A 393 28.82 -13.69 4.61
N VAL A 394 28.33 -13.77 5.86
CA VAL A 394 28.68 -12.85 6.95
C VAL A 394 30.16 -13.01 7.33
N ALA A 395 30.66 -14.24 7.47
CA ALA A 395 32.06 -14.51 7.76
C ALA A 395 33.00 -13.98 6.66
N ASP A 396 32.62 -14.16 5.40
CA ASP A 396 33.35 -13.69 4.22
C ASP A 396 33.32 -12.15 4.11
N MET A 397 32.19 -11.52 4.41
CA MET A 397 32.09 -10.05 4.57
C MET A 397 33.04 -9.54 5.64
N ASN A 398 33.06 -10.15 6.83
CA ASN A 398 33.93 -9.75 7.93
C ASN A 398 35.42 -9.94 7.60
N THR A 399 35.76 -10.99 6.86
CA THR A 399 37.12 -11.19 6.35
C THR A 399 37.51 -10.07 5.38
N ALA A 400 36.65 -9.73 4.42
CA ALA A 400 36.91 -8.64 3.48
C ALA A 400 37.06 -7.27 4.18
N VAL A 401 36.29 -7.03 5.25
CA VAL A 401 36.39 -5.82 6.06
C VAL A 401 37.74 -5.75 6.79
N GLN A 402 38.22 -6.88 7.33
CA GLN A 402 39.54 -6.95 7.96
C GLN A 402 40.67 -6.68 6.96
N GLU A 403 40.59 -7.24 5.75
CA GLU A 403 41.51 -6.94 4.66
C GLU A 403 41.51 -5.44 4.32
N LEU A 404 40.34 -4.83 4.14
CA LEU A 404 40.22 -3.41 3.85
C LEU A 404 40.82 -2.54 4.96
N GLN A 405 40.56 -2.88 6.23
CA GLN A 405 41.17 -2.20 7.37
C GLN A 405 42.71 -2.33 7.38
N SER A 406 43.24 -3.48 6.98
CA SER A 406 44.69 -3.69 6.86
C SER A 406 45.30 -2.82 5.75
N GLU A 407 44.65 -2.76 4.57
CA GLU A 407 45.11 -1.93 3.45
C GLU A 407 45.07 -0.44 3.80
N VAL A 408 44.03 0.02 4.51
CA VAL A 408 43.94 1.40 5.00
C VAL A 408 45.06 1.73 5.98
N ARG A 409 45.43 0.81 6.87
CA ARG A 409 46.53 1.00 7.83
C ARG A 409 47.90 1.03 7.15
N GLU A 410 48.09 0.24 6.10
CA GLU A 410 49.34 0.20 5.34
C GLU A 410 49.49 1.35 4.34
N LEU A 411 48.38 2.01 3.97
CA LEU A 411 48.36 3.07 2.95
C LEU A 411 49.42 4.16 3.16
N PRO A 412 49.61 4.75 4.37
CA PRO A 412 50.62 5.79 4.57
C PRO A 412 52.05 5.28 4.29
N SER A 413 52.35 4.05 4.69
CA SER A 413 53.66 3.44 4.47
C SER A 413 53.93 3.15 2.99
N LYS A 414 52.90 2.71 2.25
CA LYS A 414 52.96 2.48 0.79
C LYS A 414 53.17 3.78 0.02
N LEU A 415 52.50 4.86 0.42
CA LEU A 415 52.67 6.19 -0.17
C LEU A 415 54.06 6.77 0.12
N ALA A 416 54.56 6.62 1.37
CA ALA A 416 55.90 7.05 1.76
C ALA A 416 57.00 6.33 0.99
N ALA A 417 56.86 5.02 0.78
CA ALA A 417 57.80 4.23 -0.02
C ALA A 417 57.80 4.63 -1.52
N ALA A 418 56.66 5.06 -2.06
CA ALA A 418 56.54 5.41 -3.48
C ALA A 418 56.97 6.85 -3.82
N ALA A 419 56.74 7.82 -2.93
CA ALA A 419 56.91 9.25 -3.22
C ALA A 419 57.86 10.00 -2.24
N GLY A 420 58.32 9.36 -1.17
CA GLY A 420 59.04 9.99 -0.06
C GLY A 420 58.09 10.69 0.95
N GLU A 421 58.55 10.90 2.18
CA GLU A 421 57.71 11.35 3.30
C GLU A 421 56.92 12.66 3.07
N PRO A 422 57.51 13.77 2.57
CA PRO A 422 56.76 15.02 2.43
C PRO A 422 55.68 14.95 1.33
N ALA A 423 55.90 14.18 0.26
CA ALA A 423 54.92 13.98 -0.80
C ALA A 423 53.83 13.00 -0.39
N ALA A 424 54.16 11.98 0.41
CA ALA A 424 53.18 11.04 0.97
C ALA A 424 52.22 11.72 1.96
N ALA A 425 52.72 12.65 2.79
CA ALA A 425 51.87 13.45 3.66
C ALA A 425 50.84 14.27 2.87
N GLN A 426 51.26 14.88 1.76
CA GLN A 426 50.36 15.62 0.87
C GLN A 426 49.32 14.70 0.20
N GLN A 427 49.75 13.55 -0.33
CA GLN A 427 48.85 12.57 -0.94
C GLN A 427 47.84 11.99 0.06
N LEU A 428 48.24 11.83 1.32
CA LEU A 428 47.35 11.37 2.39
C LEU A 428 46.28 12.42 2.73
N MET A 429 46.66 13.70 2.75
CA MET A 429 45.71 14.81 2.91
C MET A 429 44.73 14.88 1.73
N ASP A 430 45.22 14.64 0.51
CA ASP A 430 44.39 14.57 -0.69
C ASP A 430 43.50 13.30 -0.73
N ALA A 431 43.83 12.29 0.10
CA ALA A 431 43.09 11.03 0.22
C ALA A 431 42.06 11.01 1.36
N VAL A 432 41.86 12.11 2.10
CA VAL A 432 40.90 12.17 3.22
C VAL A 432 39.48 11.76 2.82
N GLN A 433 39.03 12.18 1.64
CA GLN A 433 37.71 11.79 1.13
C GLN A 433 37.62 10.29 0.82
N LEU A 434 38.68 9.70 0.26
CA LEU A 434 38.77 8.26 -0.01
C LEU A 434 38.77 7.45 1.30
N LEU A 435 39.50 7.90 2.32
CA LEU A 435 39.50 7.29 3.66
C LEU A 435 38.12 7.39 4.32
N THR A 436 37.42 8.50 4.13
CA THR A 436 36.05 8.70 4.62
C THR A 436 35.07 7.74 3.95
N VAL A 437 35.14 7.61 2.61
CA VAL A 437 34.34 6.64 1.83
C VAL A 437 34.60 5.21 2.33
N THR A 438 35.87 4.86 2.56
CA THR A 438 36.28 3.53 3.04
C THR A 438 35.76 3.26 4.45
N SER A 439 35.86 4.24 5.34
CA SER A 439 35.33 4.17 6.71
C SER A 439 33.81 4.00 6.74
N LEU A 440 33.09 4.76 5.91
CA LEU A 440 31.63 4.62 5.75
C LEU A 440 31.24 3.25 5.20
N LEU A 441 32.04 2.68 4.30
CA LEU A 441 31.79 1.33 3.79
C LEU A 441 31.98 0.25 4.87
N ILE A 442 32.99 0.39 5.73
CA ILE A 442 33.17 -0.46 6.91
C ILE A 442 31.97 -0.30 7.85
N GLU A 443 31.52 0.93 8.10
CA GLU A 443 30.33 1.18 8.92
C GLU A 443 29.06 0.54 8.32
N VAL A 444 28.87 0.61 6.99
CA VAL A 444 27.78 -0.08 6.29
C VAL A 444 27.81 -1.59 6.58
N SER A 445 28.98 -2.23 6.51
CA SER A 445 29.10 -3.66 6.79
C SER A 445 28.65 -4.03 8.22
N ALA A 446 29.04 -3.22 9.22
CA ALA A 446 28.60 -3.41 10.60
C ALA A 446 27.09 -3.21 10.78
N ARG A 447 26.47 -2.29 10.01
CA ARG A 447 25.00 -2.11 10.06
C ARG A 447 24.24 -3.24 9.38
N ILE A 448 24.83 -3.93 8.42
CA ILE A 448 24.24 -5.09 7.76
C ILE A 448 24.14 -6.28 8.74
N GLU A 449 25.11 -6.46 9.64
CA GLU A 449 24.99 -7.48 10.71
C GLU A 449 23.73 -7.26 11.56
N GLY A 450 23.43 -6.01 11.92
CA GLY A 450 22.18 -5.69 12.63
C GLY A 450 20.91 -5.96 11.82
N VAL A 451 20.98 -5.98 10.48
CA VAL A 451 19.87 -6.44 9.62
C VAL A 451 19.73 -7.95 9.71
N VAL A 452 20.85 -8.68 9.66
CA VAL A 452 20.89 -10.15 9.79
C VAL A 452 20.33 -10.59 11.14
N ASP A 453 20.73 -9.96 12.25
CA ASP A 453 20.22 -10.26 13.60
C ASP A 453 18.69 -10.05 13.70
N ALA A 454 18.18 -8.99 13.08
CA ALA A 454 16.75 -8.72 13.03
C ALA A 454 15.99 -9.75 12.17
N VAL A 455 16.61 -10.23 11.09
CA VAL A 455 16.06 -11.30 10.24
C VAL A 455 16.05 -12.62 10.99
N ASP A 456 17.11 -12.96 11.70
CA ASP A 456 17.18 -14.19 12.51
C ASP A 456 16.14 -14.17 13.64
N THR A 457 15.99 -13.03 14.32
CA THR A 457 14.93 -12.82 15.31
C THR A 457 13.53 -13.01 14.69
N LEU A 458 13.30 -12.47 13.49
CA LEU A 458 12.04 -12.65 12.75
C LEU A 458 11.82 -14.12 12.41
N ALA A 459 12.83 -14.81 11.85
CA ALA A 459 12.76 -16.19 11.41
C ALA A 459 12.46 -17.13 12.59
N THR A 460 13.15 -16.92 13.71
CA THR A 460 12.95 -17.68 14.96
C THR A 460 11.53 -17.51 15.50
N LEU A 461 11.06 -16.27 15.63
CA LEU A 461 9.73 -16.00 16.18
C LEU A 461 8.59 -16.36 15.23
N ALA A 462 8.85 -16.34 13.92
CA ALA A 462 7.88 -16.73 12.89
C ALA A 462 7.90 -18.24 12.60
N ALA A 463 8.80 -19.00 13.24
CA ALA A 463 9.02 -20.42 12.99
C ALA A 463 9.22 -20.74 11.50
N PHE A 464 10.16 -20.04 10.87
CA PHE A 464 10.58 -20.34 9.51
C PHE A 464 11.06 -21.79 9.41
N ARG A 465 10.87 -22.42 8.24
CA ARG A 465 11.27 -23.83 8.03
C ARG A 465 12.78 -23.94 7.88
N SER A 466 13.35 -25.08 8.28
CA SER A 466 14.76 -25.30 8.00
C SER A 466 14.97 -25.42 6.48
N ALA A 467 16.05 -24.83 5.97
CA ALA A 467 16.39 -24.89 4.54
C ALA A 467 16.71 -26.33 4.08
N ASP A 468 17.05 -27.23 5.01
CA ASP A 468 17.41 -28.62 4.75
C ASP A 468 16.18 -29.55 4.61
N ASP A 469 14.97 -29.09 4.96
CA ASP A 469 13.73 -29.90 4.88
C ASP A 469 13.18 -30.02 3.44
N ASP A 470 13.69 -29.25 2.48
CA ASP A 470 13.25 -29.29 1.07
C ASP A 470 13.85 -30.48 0.28
N GLU A 471 14.77 -31.27 0.85
CA GLU A 471 15.37 -32.45 0.20
C GLU A 471 14.66 -33.80 0.48
N LYS A 472 13.60 -33.85 1.29
CA LYS A 472 12.83 -35.09 1.44
C LYS A 472 11.69 -35.15 0.41
N PRO A 473 11.74 -36.04 -0.61
CA PRO A 473 10.54 -36.35 -1.36
C PRO A 473 9.53 -36.97 -0.40
N THR A 474 8.33 -36.38 -0.39
CA THR A 474 7.10 -36.88 0.22
C THR A 474 6.89 -38.36 -0.10
N THR A 475 7.43 -39.24 0.73
CA THR A 475 7.22 -40.70 0.64
C THR A 475 7.04 -41.34 2.02
N GLU A 476 7.12 -40.57 3.12
CA GLU A 476 6.89 -41.08 4.48
C GLU A 476 5.47 -40.81 5.02
N ALA A 477 4.67 -39.98 4.33
CA ALA A 477 3.27 -39.73 4.70
C ALA A 477 2.31 -40.80 4.16
N ASP A 478 2.63 -41.43 3.01
CA ASP A 478 1.79 -42.47 2.39
C ASP A 478 2.04 -43.88 2.95
N ALA A 479 3.24 -44.13 3.50
CA ALA A 479 3.56 -45.43 4.11
C ALA A 479 2.82 -45.68 5.45
N LYS A 480 2.39 -44.62 6.15
CA LYS A 480 1.61 -44.73 7.39
C LYS A 480 0.09 -44.86 7.17
N LEU A 481 -0.40 -44.61 5.95
CA LEU A 481 -1.81 -44.82 5.61
C LEU A 481 -2.07 -46.23 5.05
N GLN A 482 -1.07 -46.86 4.41
CA GLN A 482 -1.22 -48.22 3.87
C GLN A 482 -1.19 -49.31 4.96
N THR A 483 -0.43 -49.15 6.05
CA THR A 483 -0.40 -50.13 7.15
C THR A 483 -1.70 -50.19 7.98
N VAL A 484 -2.60 -49.21 7.82
CA VAL A 484 -3.92 -49.21 8.48
C VAL A 484 -5.02 -49.79 7.56
N SER A 485 -4.79 -49.80 6.24
CA SER A 485 -5.78 -50.30 5.28
C SER A 485 -5.75 -51.82 5.09
N ASP A 486 -4.63 -52.48 5.41
CA ASP A 486 -4.49 -53.95 5.22
C ASP A 486 -5.07 -54.79 6.37
N HIS A 487 -5.59 -54.17 7.44
CA HIS A 487 -6.12 -54.91 8.59
C HIS A 487 -7.65 -54.98 8.68
N VAL A 488 -8.39 -54.49 7.69
CA VAL A 488 -9.86 -54.58 7.69
C VAL A 488 -10.37 -55.08 6.35
N THR A 489 -10.43 -56.40 6.18
CA THR A 489 -11.44 -57.07 5.33
C THR A 489 -11.42 -58.59 5.60
N VAL A 490 -12.61 -59.22 5.48
CA VAL A 490 -12.95 -60.66 5.66
C VAL A 490 -13.31 -61.00 7.13
N GLU A 491 -14.57 -61.23 7.56
CA GLU A 491 -15.69 -62.09 7.08
C GLU A 491 -17.06 -61.75 7.78
N PRO A 492 -18.22 -62.34 7.41
CA PRO A 492 -19.51 -61.66 7.25
C PRO A 492 -20.66 -62.06 8.22
N GLU A 493 -21.70 -61.23 8.19
CA GLU A 493 -23.14 -61.57 8.20
C GLU A 493 -23.66 -62.72 9.11
N ALA A 494 -23.88 -62.44 10.40
CA ALA A 494 -24.87 -63.16 11.25
C ALA A 494 -25.11 -62.48 12.61
N ALA A 495 -25.77 -61.31 12.68
CA ALA A 495 -26.21 -60.75 13.97
C ALA A 495 -27.37 -59.73 13.92
N ALA A 496 -28.18 -59.71 12.85
CA ALA A 496 -29.28 -58.76 12.70
C ALA A 496 -30.67 -59.28 13.16
N ALA A 497 -30.72 -60.32 14.00
CA ALA A 497 -31.99 -60.94 14.43
C ALA A 497 -32.22 -61.00 15.96
N ALA A 498 -31.37 -60.39 16.79
CA ALA A 498 -31.48 -60.53 18.26
C ALA A 498 -31.80 -59.23 19.04
N ALA A 499 -31.96 -58.08 18.38
CA ALA A 499 -32.17 -56.78 19.05
C ALA A 499 -33.63 -56.26 19.04
N ALA A 500 -34.57 -56.96 18.40
CA ALA A 500 -35.98 -56.54 18.31
C ALA A 500 -36.92 -57.21 19.35
N ALA A 501 -36.39 -58.01 20.28
CA ALA A 501 -37.20 -58.76 21.26
C ALA A 501 -36.99 -58.33 22.73
N ARG A 502 -36.33 -57.20 23.00
CA ARG A 502 -36.06 -56.71 24.37
C ARG A 502 -36.77 -55.42 24.78
N THR A 503 -37.67 -54.89 23.96
CA THR A 503 -38.36 -53.60 24.24
C THR A 503 -39.84 -53.76 24.60
N THR A 504 -40.30 -54.96 24.97
CA THR A 504 -41.70 -55.23 25.36
C THR A 504 -41.79 -56.11 26.62
N LYS A 505 -40.99 -55.83 27.66
CA LYS A 505 -41.12 -56.55 28.94
C LYS A 505 -40.71 -55.81 30.21
N ASN A 506 -40.77 -54.47 30.24
CA ASN A 506 -40.55 -53.68 31.46
C ASN A 506 -41.54 -52.50 31.59
N ILE A 507 -42.83 -52.77 31.35
CA ILE A 507 -43.94 -51.98 31.91
C ILE A 507 -44.94 -52.99 32.48
N GLU A 508 -44.57 -53.58 33.61
CA GLU A 508 -45.49 -54.08 34.63
C GLU A 508 -44.64 -54.54 35.83
N GLN A 509 -45.01 -54.01 37.00
CA GLN A 509 -44.52 -54.31 38.35
C GLN A 509 -43.44 -53.39 38.97
N VAL A 510 -43.96 -52.67 39.98
CA VAL A 510 -43.36 -51.96 41.13
C VAL A 510 -42.99 -50.49 40.90
#